data_AF-A0A9D7FI75-F1
#
_entry.id   AF-A0A9D7FI75-F1
#
_cell.length_a   1.000
_cell.length_b   1.000
_cell.length_c   1.000
_cell.angle_alpha   90.00
_cell.angle_beta   90.00
_cell.angle_gamma   90.00
#
_symmetry.space_group_name_H-M   'P 1'
#
loop_
_entity.id
_entity.type
_entity.pdbx_description
1 polymer ?
#
loop_
_entity_poly.entity_id
_entity_poly.type
_entity_poly.pdbx_seq_one_letter_code
_entity_poly.pdbx_strand_id
1 'polypeptide(L)'
;MLEQADDLGADYIDIEIDRIRTFHARGKAKVIVSCHNFQETPQSLPDLVKRMEDTNADIVKVATMAKDHRDNVRMIEVLESSQKPIIGVTMGPHGHVMRILGPKFRAFLVFASLGKGKESAPGQVPVMDLVCGYRFREIQPATHIYALVDHPEGYVLSMQINQVLSRKKINALVLPAQSSEDRSFSLGERSDTTLIRNGMSFPEPLDALLKAEDIHV
;
A
#
# COMPACT_ATOMS: atom_id res chain seq x y z
N MET A 1 -28.92 -1.78 -9.23
CA MET A 1 -28.34 -2.01 -7.89
C MET A 1 -27.48 -0.83 -7.43
N LEU A 2 -26.49 -0.36 -8.21
CA LEU A 2 -25.69 0.81 -7.82
C LEU A 2 -26.51 2.11 -7.72
N GLU A 3 -27.38 2.39 -8.69
CA GLU A 3 -28.28 3.56 -8.62
C GLU A 3 -29.18 3.51 -7.38
N GLN A 4 -29.68 2.32 -7.04
CA GLN A 4 -30.49 2.13 -5.83
C GLN A 4 -29.68 2.36 -4.54
N ALA A 5 -28.40 1.95 -4.52
CA ALA A 5 -27.54 2.21 -3.35
C ALA A 5 -27.26 3.72 -3.19
N ASP A 6 -27.07 4.43 -4.30
CA ASP A 6 -26.94 5.89 -4.32
C ASP A 6 -28.24 6.58 -3.85
N ASP A 7 -29.40 6.14 -4.35
CA ASP A 7 -30.72 6.63 -3.93
C ASP A 7 -30.98 6.39 -2.42
N LEU A 8 -30.46 5.30 -1.87
CA LEU A 8 -30.54 4.97 -0.44
C LEU A 8 -29.49 5.68 0.43
N GLY A 9 -28.63 6.52 -0.17
CA GLY A 9 -27.70 7.38 0.55
C GLY A 9 -26.34 6.74 0.86
N ALA A 10 -25.86 5.82 0.03
CA ALA A 10 -24.47 5.34 0.13
C ALA A 10 -23.47 6.51 0.03
N ASP A 11 -22.40 6.48 0.84
CA ASP A 11 -21.35 7.52 0.77
C ASP A 11 -20.49 7.40 -0.50
N TYR A 12 -20.27 6.17 -0.96
CA TYR A 12 -19.44 5.86 -2.12
C TYR A 12 -20.08 4.78 -2.99
N ILE A 13 -19.93 4.92 -4.30
CA ILE A 13 -20.24 3.89 -5.30
C ILE A 13 -18.96 3.52 -6.03
N ASP A 14 -18.61 2.24 -6.03
CA ASP A 14 -17.49 1.70 -6.81
C ASP A 14 -18.02 1.06 -8.10
N ILE A 15 -17.53 1.54 -9.25
CA ILE A 15 -17.92 1.07 -10.56
C ILE A 15 -16.71 0.88 -11.47
N GLU A 16 -16.68 -0.24 -12.18
CA GLU A 16 -15.62 -0.54 -13.14
C GLU A 16 -15.63 0.45 -14.33
N ILE A 17 -14.43 0.83 -14.78
CA ILE A 17 -14.22 1.80 -15.87
C ILE A 17 -14.94 1.42 -17.18
N ASP A 18 -15.14 0.14 -17.45
CA ASP A 18 -15.86 -0.33 -18.65
C ASP A 18 -17.38 -0.09 -18.56
N ARG A 19 -17.91 0.14 -17.35
CA ARG A 19 -19.34 0.39 -17.08
C ARG A 19 -19.66 1.83 -16.76
N ILE A 20 -18.67 2.70 -16.54
CA ILE A 20 -18.90 4.08 -16.11
C ILE A 20 -19.85 4.88 -17.02
N ARG A 21 -19.80 4.65 -18.33
CA ARG A 21 -20.69 5.33 -19.31
C ARG A 21 -22.17 4.98 -19.16
N THR A 22 -22.47 3.87 -18.49
CA THR A 22 -23.83 3.36 -18.28
C THR A 22 -24.39 3.74 -16.91
N PHE A 23 -23.58 4.38 -16.07
CA PHE A 23 -23.96 4.77 -14.72
C PHE A 23 -24.08 6.28 -14.62
N HIS A 24 -25.22 6.72 -14.09
CA HIS A 24 -25.48 8.10 -13.79
C HIS A 24 -25.75 8.20 -12.30
N ALA A 25 -24.82 8.81 -11.56
CA ALA A 25 -25.08 9.17 -10.17
C ALA A 25 -26.27 10.12 -10.12
N ARG A 26 -27.24 9.82 -9.25
CA ARG A 26 -28.48 10.59 -9.07
C ARG A 26 -28.56 11.20 -7.67
N GLY A 27 -27.94 10.53 -6.71
CA GLY A 27 -27.85 10.93 -5.32
C GLY A 27 -26.57 11.74 -5.03
N LYS A 28 -26.05 11.57 -3.82
CA LYS A 28 -24.91 12.34 -3.29
C LYS A 28 -23.63 11.49 -3.18
N ALA A 29 -23.67 10.22 -3.55
CA ALA A 29 -22.53 9.33 -3.41
C ALA A 29 -21.35 9.84 -4.25
N LYS A 30 -20.13 9.73 -3.70
CA LYS A 30 -18.91 9.92 -4.50
C LYS A 30 -18.66 8.69 -5.36
N VAL A 31 -18.30 8.89 -6.61
CA VAL A 31 -18.04 7.80 -7.57
C VAL A 31 -16.56 7.43 -7.57
N ILE A 32 -16.28 6.20 -7.13
CA ILE A 32 -15.00 5.54 -7.33
C ILE A 32 -15.07 4.83 -8.68
N VAL A 33 -14.18 5.19 -9.61
CA VAL A 33 -14.03 4.44 -10.86
C VAL A 33 -12.86 3.47 -10.71
N SER A 34 -13.14 2.18 -10.79
CA SER A 34 -12.14 1.13 -10.60
C SER A 34 -11.63 0.49 -11.89
N CYS A 35 -10.43 -0.05 -11.81
CA CYS A 35 -9.90 -1.01 -12.75
C CYS A 35 -9.10 -2.07 -11.99
N HIS A 36 -9.38 -3.35 -12.28
CA HIS A 36 -8.68 -4.49 -11.71
C HIS A 36 -7.89 -5.22 -12.82
N ASN A 37 -6.59 -5.42 -12.60
CA ASN A 37 -5.73 -6.27 -13.42
C ASN A 37 -5.11 -7.34 -12.54
N PHE A 38 -5.63 -8.56 -12.63
CA PHE A 38 -5.18 -9.70 -11.81
C PHE A 38 -3.93 -10.38 -12.36
N GLN A 39 -3.45 -9.95 -13.52
CA GLN A 39 -2.36 -10.58 -14.26
C GLN A 39 -1.05 -9.83 -14.06
N GLU A 40 -1.09 -8.49 -14.04
CA GLU A 40 0.12 -7.67 -13.94
C GLU A 40 -0.15 -6.22 -13.54
N THR A 41 0.94 -5.47 -13.37
CA THR A 41 0.96 -4.01 -13.30
C THR A 41 1.49 -3.48 -14.64
N PRO A 42 0.62 -2.95 -15.52
CA PRO A 42 1.01 -2.63 -16.89
C PRO A 42 1.95 -1.43 -16.94
N GLN A 43 2.86 -1.40 -17.93
CA GLN A 43 3.71 -0.23 -18.19
C GLN A 43 2.88 1.03 -18.51
N SER A 44 1.71 0.84 -19.12
CA SER A 44 0.74 1.89 -19.44
C SER A 44 -0.14 2.30 -18.26
N LEU A 45 0.19 1.91 -17.02
CA LEU A 45 -0.57 2.32 -15.83
C LEU A 45 -0.77 3.84 -15.73
N PRO A 46 0.23 4.71 -16.02
CA PRO A 46 0.02 6.16 -16.02
C PRO A 46 -1.05 6.62 -17.02
N ASP A 47 -1.02 6.10 -18.26
CA ASP A 47 -2.00 6.43 -19.29
C ASP A 47 -3.40 5.92 -18.92
N LEU A 48 -3.48 4.75 -18.27
CA LEU A 48 -4.73 4.21 -17.76
C LEU A 48 -5.32 5.11 -16.67
N VAL A 49 -4.51 5.52 -15.69
CA VAL A 49 -4.94 6.43 -14.61
C VAL A 49 -5.43 7.75 -15.19
N LYS A 50 -4.71 8.35 -16.14
CA LYS A 50 -5.14 9.58 -16.82
C LYS A 50 -6.50 9.42 -17.50
N ARG A 51 -6.71 8.31 -18.23
CA ARG A 51 -8.01 7.99 -18.85
C ARG A 51 -9.14 7.82 -17.83
N MET A 52 -8.84 7.28 -16.65
CA MET A 52 -9.81 7.17 -15.55
C MET A 52 -10.13 8.54 -14.96
N GLU A 53 -9.13 9.41 -14.83
CA GLU A 53 -9.31 10.79 -14.38
C GLU A 53 -10.17 11.62 -15.34
N ASP A 54 -10.09 11.35 -16.66
CA ASP A 54 -10.92 11.99 -17.68
C ASP A 54 -12.40 11.55 -17.64
N THR A 55 -12.76 10.56 -16.81
CA THR A 55 -14.15 10.21 -16.54
C THR A 55 -14.78 11.11 -15.47
N ASN A 56 -16.07 10.89 -15.16
CA ASN A 56 -16.75 11.50 -14.03
C ASN A 56 -16.37 10.90 -12.66
N ALA A 57 -15.22 10.22 -12.54
CA ALA A 57 -14.69 9.75 -11.27
C ALA A 57 -14.47 10.90 -10.28
N ASP A 58 -14.96 10.76 -9.05
CA ASP A 58 -14.50 11.58 -7.92
C ASP A 58 -13.19 11.02 -7.36
N ILE A 59 -13.03 9.69 -7.42
CA ILE A 59 -11.87 8.95 -6.94
C ILE A 59 -11.50 7.90 -7.98
N VAL A 60 -10.21 7.75 -8.27
CA VAL A 60 -9.69 6.69 -9.14
C VAL A 60 -9.26 5.50 -8.29
N LYS A 61 -9.52 4.27 -8.73
CA LYS A 61 -9.05 3.06 -8.05
C LYS A 61 -8.38 2.10 -9.04
N VAL A 62 -7.10 1.82 -8.83
CA VAL A 62 -6.36 0.82 -9.61
C VAL A 62 -5.84 -0.29 -8.70
N ALA A 63 -6.18 -1.53 -9.06
CA ALA A 63 -5.71 -2.72 -8.35
C ALA A 63 -5.04 -3.66 -9.35
N THR A 64 -3.71 -3.81 -9.26
CA THR A 64 -2.90 -4.57 -10.20
C THR A 64 -2.17 -5.72 -9.52
N MET A 65 -1.70 -6.72 -10.24
CA MET A 65 -0.85 -7.79 -9.68
C MET A 65 0.62 -7.38 -9.75
N ALA A 66 1.33 -7.35 -8.62
CA ALA A 66 2.77 -7.12 -8.63
C ALA A 66 3.52 -8.42 -8.88
N LYS A 67 4.31 -8.44 -9.94
CA LYS A 67 5.28 -9.50 -10.25
C LYS A 67 6.61 -9.23 -9.55
N ASP A 68 6.94 -7.97 -9.31
CA ASP A 68 8.13 -7.57 -8.58
C ASP A 68 8.03 -6.13 -8.00
N HIS A 69 9.10 -5.64 -7.38
CA HIS A 69 9.10 -4.33 -6.70
C HIS A 69 8.94 -3.13 -7.66
N ARG A 70 9.33 -3.25 -8.93
CA ARG A 70 9.21 -2.18 -9.95
C ARG A 70 7.75 -1.85 -10.24
N ASP A 71 6.86 -2.81 -10.03
CA ASP A 71 5.43 -2.59 -10.11
C ASP A 71 4.92 -1.69 -8.98
N ASN A 72 5.49 -1.82 -7.77
CA ASN A 72 5.18 -0.90 -6.68
C ASN A 72 5.72 0.51 -6.96
N VAL A 73 6.92 0.63 -7.54
CA VAL A 73 7.47 1.93 -7.96
C VAL A 73 6.53 2.62 -8.93
N ARG A 74 6.04 1.90 -9.95
CA ARG A 74 5.06 2.43 -10.91
C ARG A 74 3.73 2.82 -10.26
N MET A 75 3.27 2.03 -9.28
CA MET A 75 2.07 2.36 -8.51
C MET A 75 2.28 3.63 -7.69
N ILE A 76 3.45 3.81 -7.08
CA ILE A 76 3.82 5.03 -6.34
C ILE A 76 3.84 6.23 -7.28
N GLU A 77 4.42 6.10 -8.48
CA GLU A 77 4.45 7.18 -9.47
C GLU A 77 3.04 7.67 -9.83
N VAL A 78 2.08 6.78 -10.05
CA VAL A 78 0.71 7.19 -10.35
C VAL A 78 -0.02 7.74 -9.13
N LEU A 79 0.25 7.22 -7.92
CA LEU A 79 -0.30 7.77 -6.69
C LEU A 79 0.16 9.23 -6.46
N GLU A 80 1.43 9.52 -6.73
CA GLU A 80 2.01 10.85 -6.54
C GLU A 80 1.61 11.85 -7.64
N SER A 81 1.44 11.38 -8.88
CA SER A 81 1.14 12.23 -10.03
C SER A 81 -0.35 12.42 -10.31
N SER A 82 -1.23 11.62 -9.70
CA SER A 82 -2.68 11.72 -9.88
C SER A 82 -3.20 13.09 -9.49
N GLN A 83 -4.08 13.63 -10.32
CA GLN A 83 -4.75 14.92 -10.14
C GLN A 83 -6.06 14.77 -9.35
N LYS A 84 -6.54 13.53 -9.15
CA LYS A 84 -7.70 13.20 -8.33
C LYS A 84 -7.27 12.39 -7.10
N PRO A 85 -8.10 12.28 -6.05
CA PRO A 85 -7.89 11.27 -5.03
C PRO A 85 -7.81 9.88 -5.67
N ILE A 86 -6.79 9.10 -5.30
CA ILE A 86 -6.49 7.82 -5.94
C ILE A 86 -6.27 6.71 -4.90
N ILE A 87 -6.82 5.54 -5.19
CA ILE A 87 -6.62 4.30 -4.46
C ILE A 87 -5.73 3.41 -5.33
N GLY A 88 -4.49 3.20 -4.91
CA GLY A 88 -3.52 2.36 -5.62
C GLY A 88 -3.21 1.10 -4.82
N VAL A 89 -3.44 -0.07 -5.41
CA VAL A 89 -3.19 -1.36 -4.77
C VAL A 89 -2.38 -2.25 -5.70
N THR A 90 -1.26 -2.76 -5.21
CA THR A 90 -0.59 -3.91 -5.81
C THR A 90 -0.91 -5.18 -5.01
N MET A 91 -1.37 -6.20 -5.72
CA MET A 91 -1.76 -7.50 -5.18
C MET A 91 -0.59 -8.46 -5.20
N GLY A 92 -0.74 -9.56 -4.46
CA GLY A 92 0.24 -10.63 -4.40
C GLY A 92 1.39 -10.35 -3.42
N PRO A 93 2.34 -11.29 -3.31
CA PRO A 93 3.43 -11.22 -2.33
C PRO A 93 4.28 -9.96 -2.47
N HIS A 94 4.65 -9.58 -3.70
CA HIS A 94 5.45 -8.38 -3.96
C HIS A 94 4.69 -7.08 -3.71
N GLY A 95 3.35 -7.09 -3.74
CA GLY A 95 2.51 -5.91 -3.56
C GLY A 95 2.17 -5.57 -2.09
N HIS A 96 2.54 -6.43 -1.14
CA HIS A 96 2.18 -6.29 0.27
C HIS A 96 2.51 -4.91 0.84
N VAL A 97 3.67 -4.35 0.46
CA VAL A 97 4.16 -3.04 0.92
C VAL A 97 3.18 -1.89 0.61
N MET A 98 2.52 -1.92 -0.55
CA MET A 98 1.57 -0.86 -0.95
C MET A 98 0.27 -0.87 -0.14
N ARG A 99 -0.04 -1.99 0.51
CA ARG A 99 -1.20 -2.09 1.40
C ARG A 99 -0.96 -1.46 2.77
N ILE A 100 0.31 -1.19 3.10
CA ILE A 100 0.74 -0.55 4.34
C ILE A 100 1.10 0.91 4.08
N LEU A 101 1.85 1.18 3.01
CA LEU A 101 2.45 2.49 2.74
C LEU A 101 1.53 3.51 2.07
N GLY A 102 0.23 3.22 1.96
CA GLY A 102 -0.76 4.13 1.38
C GLY A 102 -0.65 5.59 1.88
N PRO A 103 -0.60 5.85 3.21
CA PRO A 103 -0.49 7.20 3.75
C PRO A 103 0.80 7.94 3.34
N LYS A 104 1.91 7.23 3.20
CA LYS A 104 3.19 7.81 2.77
C LYS A 104 3.12 8.29 1.32
N PHE A 105 2.47 7.52 0.46
CA PHE A 105 2.36 7.79 -0.97
C PHE A 105 1.02 8.40 -1.38
N ARG A 106 0.32 9.10 -0.49
CA ARG A 106 -0.91 9.86 -0.79
C ARG A 106 -2.10 9.03 -1.29
N ALA A 107 -2.14 7.73 -1.02
CA ALA A 107 -3.31 6.92 -1.33
C ALA A 107 -4.52 7.40 -0.51
N PHE A 108 -5.67 7.53 -1.17
CA PHE A 108 -6.92 7.98 -0.57
C PHE A 108 -7.41 7.02 0.53
N LEU A 109 -7.29 5.71 0.32
CA LEU A 109 -7.50 4.67 1.32
C LEU A 109 -6.71 3.40 0.99
N VAL A 110 -6.67 2.47 1.94
CA VAL A 110 -6.22 1.09 1.73
C VAL A 110 -7.30 0.12 2.21
N PHE A 111 -7.21 -1.14 1.76
CA PHE A 111 -8.09 -2.21 2.20
C PHE A 111 -7.36 -3.17 3.14
N ALA A 112 -7.97 -3.43 4.29
CA ALA A 112 -7.51 -4.40 5.27
C ALA A 112 -8.56 -5.50 5.44
N SER A 113 -8.11 -6.73 5.74
CA SER A 113 -9.01 -7.82 6.09
C SER A 113 -9.46 -7.71 7.55
N LEU A 114 -10.59 -8.30 7.90
CA LEU A 114 -11.05 -8.38 9.30
C LEU A 114 -10.17 -9.29 10.16
N GLY A 115 -9.37 -10.15 9.52
CA GLY A 115 -8.52 -11.14 10.15
C GLY A 115 -7.93 -12.07 9.10
N LYS A 116 -6.96 -12.89 9.53
CA LYS A 116 -6.35 -13.90 8.66
C LYS A 116 -7.40 -14.88 8.11
N GLY A 117 -7.40 -15.12 6.81
CA GLY A 117 -8.36 -15.98 6.11
C GLY A 117 -9.68 -15.28 5.75
N LYS A 118 -9.81 -13.97 6.03
CA LYS A 118 -10.97 -13.13 5.65
C LYS A 118 -10.61 -12.08 4.61
N GLU A 119 -9.56 -12.34 3.82
CA GLU A 119 -9.11 -11.46 2.76
C GLU A 119 -10.07 -11.52 1.56
N SER A 120 -10.43 -10.36 1.00
CA SER A 120 -11.15 -10.27 -0.27
C SER A 120 -10.22 -10.23 -1.47
N ALA A 121 -8.91 -10.03 -1.26
CA ALA A 121 -7.90 -9.97 -2.31
C ALA A 121 -6.52 -10.45 -1.80
N PRO A 122 -5.68 -11.06 -2.65
CA PRO A 122 -4.35 -11.53 -2.27
C PRO A 122 -3.46 -10.43 -1.66
N GLY A 123 -2.88 -10.75 -0.51
CA GLY A 123 -1.93 -9.88 0.21
C GLY A 123 -2.54 -8.90 1.20
N GLN A 124 -3.87 -8.87 1.38
CA GLN A 124 -4.51 -8.00 2.38
C GLN A 124 -3.98 -8.26 3.79
N VAL A 125 -3.67 -7.16 4.49
CA VAL A 125 -3.18 -7.18 5.87
C VAL A 125 -4.38 -7.15 6.80
N PRO A 126 -4.41 -7.95 7.88
CA PRO A 126 -5.43 -7.81 8.92
C PRO A 126 -5.45 -6.39 9.50
N VAL A 127 -6.64 -5.86 9.77
CA VAL A 127 -6.80 -4.48 10.28
C VAL A 127 -6.04 -4.22 11.57
N MET A 128 -5.97 -5.22 12.46
CA MET A 128 -5.21 -5.11 13.72
C MET A 128 -3.71 -5.05 13.47
N ASP A 129 -3.20 -5.83 12.51
CA ASP A 129 -1.80 -5.82 12.14
C ASP A 129 -1.42 -4.49 11.48
N LEU A 130 -2.32 -3.94 10.65
CA LEU A 130 -2.15 -2.63 10.04
C LEU A 130 -2.13 -1.50 11.09
N VAL A 131 -3.13 -1.46 11.98
CA VAL A 131 -3.30 -0.35 12.93
C VAL A 131 -2.32 -0.45 14.11
N CYS A 132 -2.16 -1.63 14.71
CA CYS A 132 -1.33 -1.80 15.91
C CYS A 132 0.11 -2.21 15.57
N GLY A 133 0.28 -3.08 14.57
CA GLY A 133 1.60 -3.58 14.18
C GLY A 133 2.39 -2.60 13.34
N TYR A 134 1.81 -2.17 12.22
CA TYR A 134 2.42 -1.19 11.31
C TYR A 134 2.09 0.26 11.64
N ARG A 135 1.34 0.51 12.72
CA ARG A 135 1.05 1.86 13.22
C ARG A 135 0.53 2.77 12.13
N PHE A 136 -0.38 2.25 11.31
CA PHE A 136 -0.81 2.88 10.07
C PHE A 136 -1.22 4.36 10.21
N ARG A 137 -1.79 4.74 11.35
CA ARG A 137 -2.21 6.12 11.65
C ARG A 137 -1.05 7.09 11.89
N GLU A 138 0.15 6.58 12.16
CA GLU A 138 1.37 7.36 12.39
C GLU A 138 2.20 7.52 11.11
N ILE A 139 1.90 6.78 10.03
CA ILE A 139 2.64 6.84 8.77
C ILE A 139 2.40 8.19 8.10
N GLN A 140 3.50 8.86 7.74
CA GLN A 140 3.52 10.17 7.09
C GLN A 140 4.38 10.11 5.83
N PRO A 141 4.26 11.10 4.91
CA PRO A 141 5.14 11.19 3.74
C PRO A 141 6.64 11.15 4.09
N ALA A 142 7.02 11.78 5.20
CA ALA A 142 8.39 11.85 5.69
C ALA A 142 8.84 10.63 6.52
N THR A 143 8.01 9.61 6.72
CA THR A 143 8.41 8.41 7.48
C THR A 143 9.50 7.65 6.74
N HIS A 144 10.63 7.40 7.40
CA HIS A 144 11.72 6.59 6.87
C HIS A 144 11.32 5.11 6.82
N ILE A 145 11.65 4.39 5.75
CA ILE A 145 11.27 2.97 5.60
C ILE A 145 12.50 2.07 5.77
N TYR A 146 12.42 1.10 6.67
CA TYR A 146 13.36 -0.02 6.70
C TYR A 146 12.68 -1.26 6.12
N ALA A 147 13.18 -1.75 5.00
CA ALA A 147 12.67 -2.96 4.36
C ALA A 147 13.52 -4.18 4.80
N LEU A 148 12.91 -5.12 5.52
CA LEU A 148 13.50 -6.42 5.83
C LEU A 148 13.35 -7.31 4.59
N VAL A 149 14.36 -7.33 3.73
CA VAL A 149 14.29 -7.99 2.42
C VAL A 149 14.65 -9.47 2.56
N ASP A 150 13.72 -10.34 2.19
CA ASP A 150 13.82 -11.81 2.25
C ASP A 150 14.21 -12.36 3.63
N HIS A 151 13.84 -11.64 4.69
CA HIS A 151 14.12 -12.05 6.06
C HIS A 151 13.12 -13.13 6.50
N PRO A 152 13.57 -14.33 6.96
CA PRO A 152 12.67 -15.43 7.32
C PRO A 152 11.63 -15.06 8.38
N GLU A 153 12.04 -14.24 9.34
CA GLU A 153 11.18 -13.75 10.44
C GLU A 153 10.67 -12.33 10.20
N GLY A 154 10.79 -11.81 8.97
CA GLY A 154 10.56 -10.40 8.65
C GLY A 154 9.19 -9.89 9.11
N TYR A 155 8.15 -10.73 9.04
CA TYR A 155 6.82 -10.36 9.53
C TYR A 155 6.83 -10.07 11.03
N VAL A 156 7.25 -11.04 11.86
CA VAL A 156 7.22 -10.92 13.33
C VAL A 156 8.18 -9.82 13.78
N LEU A 157 9.38 -9.79 13.21
CA LEU A 157 10.43 -8.84 13.56
C LEU A 157 10.02 -7.40 13.24
N SER A 158 9.40 -7.17 12.08
CA SER A 158 8.89 -5.84 11.72
C SER A 158 7.88 -5.31 12.75
N MET A 159 6.96 -6.16 13.24
CA MET A 159 5.96 -5.78 14.23
C MET A 159 6.60 -5.42 15.58
N GLN A 160 7.55 -6.24 16.05
CA GLN A 160 8.26 -5.99 17.30
C GLN A 160 9.08 -4.70 17.24
N ILE A 161 9.81 -4.48 16.15
CA ILE A 161 10.60 -3.26 15.99
C ILE A 161 9.69 -2.03 15.90
N ASN A 162 8.57 -2.11 15.17
CA ASN A 162 7.63 -1.00 15.08
C ASN A 162 7.06 -0.58 16.44
N GLN A 163 6.88 -1.52 17.38
CA GLN A 163 6.51 -1.20 18.76
C GLN A 163 7.61 -0.42 19.51
N VAL A 164 8.88 -0.79 19.31
CA VAL A 164 10.02 -0.02 19.86
C VAL A 164 10.05 1.40 19.26
N LEU A 165 9.96 1.51 17.94
CA LEU A 165 10.00 2.78 17.23
C LEU A 165 8.88 3.72 17.70
N SER A 166 7.67 3.21 17.92
CA SER A 166 6.56 3.99 18.49
C SER A 166 6.85 4.49 19.89
N ARG A 167 7.28 3.60 20.80
CA ARG A 167 7.60 3.95 22.20
C ARG A 167 8.70 5.01 22.28
N LYS A 168 9.70 4.94 21.41
CA LYS A 168 10.80 5.91 21.31
C LYS A 168 10.48 7.12 20.42
N LYS A 169 9.27 7.19 19.83
CA LYS A 169 8.80 8.25 18.94
C LYS A 169 9.72 8.50 17.74
N ILE A 170 10.26 7.43 17.16
CA ILE A 170 11.10 7.47 15.97
C ILE A 170 10.19 7.40 14.73
N ASN A 171 10.30 8.39 13.84
CA ASN A 171 9.55 8.45 12.59
C ASN A 171 10.16 7.54 11.52
N ALA A 172 10.15 6.24 11.80
CA ALA A 172 10.52 5.20 10.85
C ALA A 172 9.50 4.07 10.92
N LEU A 173 9.41 3.27 9.86
CA LEU A 173 8.58 2.07 9.80
C LEU A 173 9.41 0.91 9.26
N VAL A 174 9.35 -0.24 9.94
CA VAL A 174 9.94 -1.49 9.46
C VAL A 174 8.84 -2.34 8.82
N LEU A 175 9.13 -2.95 7.68
CA LEU A 175 8.20 -3.85 7.00
C LEU A 175 8.93 -5.02 6.32
N PRO A 176 8.28 -6.18 6.15
CA PRO A 176 8.82 -7.26 5.34
C PRO A 176 8.71 -6.91 3.86
N ALA A 177 9.74 -7.26 3.10
CA ALA A 177 9.80 -7.08 1.66
C ALA A 177 10.37 -8.32 0.98
N GLN A 178 9.96 -8.54 -0.28
CA GLN A 178 10.46 -9.64 -1.09
C GLN A 178 11.26 -9.08 -2.26
N SER A 179 12.47 -9.60 -2.46
CA SER A 179 13.30 -9.20 -3.60
C SER A 179 12.78 -9.77 -4.92
N SER A 180 13.17 -9.13 -6.01
CA SER A 180 13.04 -9.64 -7.37
C SER A 180 13.92 -10.85 -7.62
N GLU A 181 13.75 -11.51 -8.77
CA GLU A 181 14.61 -12.63 -9.21
C GLU A 181 16.11 -12.27 -9.25
N ASP A 182 16.44 -11.03 -9.63
CA ASP A 182 17.81 -10.48 -9.61
C ASP A 182 18.29 -10.08 -8.20
N ARG A 183 17.52 -10.44 -7.16
CA ARG A 183 17.73 -10.14 -5.74
C ARG A 183 17.68 -8.65 -5.41
N SER A 184 17.17 -7.79 -6.29
CA SER A 184 17.01 -6.36 -6.01
C SER A 184 15.67 -6.03 -5.35
N PHE A 185 15.60 -4.90 -4.65
CA PHE A 185 14.36 -4.33 -4.12
C PHE A 185 14.50 -2.81 -4.07
N SER A 186 13.40 -2.10 -4.37
CA SER A 186 13.31 -0.65 -4.30
C SER A 186 11.85 -0.21 -4.20
N LEU A 187 11.62 0.94 -3.57
CA LEU A 187 10.35 1.68 -3.61
C LEU A 187 10.50 3.01 -4.36
N GLY A 188 11.57 3.15 -5.14
CA GLY A 188 11.95 4.38 -5.83
C GLY A 188 12.75 5.32 -4.94
N GLU A 189 13.49 6.25 -5.55
CA GLU A 189 14.44 7.13 -4.84
C GLU A 189 13.77 8.02 -3.79
N ARG A 190 12.52 8.43 -4.04
CA ARG A 190 11.75 9.31 -3.15
C ARG A 190 11.17 8.61 -1.92
N SER A 191 11.31 7.30 -1.84
CA SER A 191 10.73 6.51 -0.74
C SER A 191 11.48 6.66 0.58
N ASP A 192 12.73 7.15 0.58
CA ASP A 192 13.60 7.17 1.76
C ASP A 192 13.63 5.80 2.44
N THR A 193 14.15 4.80 1.70
CA THR A 193 14.15 3.39 2.10
C THR A 193 15.57 2.88 2.34
N THR A 194 15.80 2.27 3.50
CA THR A 194 16.99 1.49 3.84
C THR A 194 16.69 -0.01 3.76
N LEU A 195 17.54 -0.78 3.09
CA LEU A 195 17.39 -2.23 2.97
C LEU A 195 18.18 -2.94 4.07
N ILE A 196 17.54 -3.86 4.78
CA ILE A 196 18.16 -4.73 5.77
C ILE A 196 17.94 -6.17 5.32
N ARG A 197 19.03 -6.89 5.06
CA ARG A 197 19.00 -8.31 4.69
C ARG A 197 19.39 -9.18 5.88
N ASN A 198 19.06 -10.46 5.81
CA ASN A 198 19.45 -11.42 6.84
C ASN A 198 20.96 -11.35 7.15
N GLY A 199 21.31 -11.23 8.43
CA GLY A 199 22.69 -11.06 8.91
C GLY A 199 23.27 -9.65 8.77
N MET A 200 22.49 -8.67 8.29
CA MET A 200 22.88 -7.26 8.33
C MET A 200 22.27 -6.58 9.55
N SER A 201 23.08 -5.79 10.24
CA SER A 201 22.62 -4.91 11.31
C SER A 201 21.89 -3.69 10.77
N PHE A 202 21.03 -3.12 11.60
CA PHE A 202 20.47 -1.79 11.33
C PHE A 202 21.58 -0.73 11.37
N PRO A 203 21.38 0.45 10.76
CA PRO A 203 22.30 1.56 10.96
C PRO A 203 22.23 2.09 12.40
N GLU A 204 23.35 2.58 12.93
CA GLU A 204 23.38 3.30 14.20
C GLU A 204 22.63 4.64 14.09
N PRO A 205 21.97 5.12 15.16
CA PRO A 205 21.90 4.56 16.52
C PRO A 205 20.79 3.52 16.73
N LEU A 206 20.07 3.13 15.67
CA LEU A 206 18.92 2.23 15.78
C LEU A 206 19.35 0.82 16.18
N ASP A 207 20.47 0.31 15.66
CA ASP A 207 20.97 -1.02 16.02
C ASP A 207 21.27 -1.19 17.52
N ALA A 208 21.99 -0.24 18.12
CA ALA A 208 22.22 -0.21 19.56
C ALA A 208 20.90 -0.16 20.36
N LEU A 209 19.92 0.62 19.89
CA LEU A 209 18.60 0.70 20.51
C LEU A 209 17.86 -0.65 20.46
N LEU A 210 17.88 -1.35 19.31
CA LEU A 210 17.20 -2.65 19.17
C LEU A 210 17.85 -3.72 20.06
N LYS A 211 19.19 -3.75 20.11
CA LYS A 211 19.93 -4.64 21.01
C LYS A 211 19.62 -4.38 22.49
N ALA A 212 19.42 -3.12 22.87
CA ALA A 212 19.05 -2.76 24.25
C ALA A 212 17.62 -3.18 24.64
N GLU A 213 16.77 -3.49 23.66
CA GLU A 213 15.41 -4.03 23.86
C GLU A 213 15.36 -5.55 23.57
N ASP A 214 16.53 -6.23 23.57
CA ASP A 214 16.70 -7.66 23.28
C ASP A 214 16.14 -8.12 21.91
N ILE A 215 16.11 -7.20 20.93
CA ILE A 215 15.73 -7.51 19.55
C ILE A 215 16.98 -7.71 18.71
N HIS A 216 17.09 -8.90 18.11
CA HIS A 216 18.18 -9.28 17.21
C HIS A 216 17.63 -9.50 15.80
N VAL A 217 18.36 -8.97 14.82
CA VAL A 217 18.03 -8.94 13.39
C VAL A 217 19.16 -9.63 12.62
#